data_AF-A0A916XS24-F1
#
_entry.id   AF-A0A916XS24-F1
#
_cell.length_a   1.000
_cell.length_b   1.000
_cell.length_c   1.000
_cell.angle_alpha   90.00
_cell.angle_beta   90.00
_cell.angle_gamma   90.00
#
_symmetry.space_group_name_H-M   'P 1'
#
loop_
_entity.id
_entity.type
_entity.pdbx_description
1 polymer ?
#
loop_
_entity_poly.entity_id
_entity_poly.type
_entity_poly.pdbx_seq_one_letter_code
_entity_poly.pdbx_strand_id
1 'polypeptide(L)'
;MSGRDWRARPSGKGLVVSSIVPGWNFGWQGILKDDVACDILSWLGHYARQYIHRSNIAKALMAVWERNGLVLHPFGIGVTVQCYNDFRPKPSTREIFATAERSYTEQWGLFCEGHRVYRSKWASRNTLDPALHQGVFHFLRAQSLVSAGFELEALAAYDCVLQSLQYFDWSWAPGNPKRDRRDLVRALGLGERAGDRAEHIYFLRNEFIAHAGGWRWWDAGEYLEPDLTTDAGRLASRALRKAADIEPRHRRIDPAPADWALWLEDSFSHVWSAIWFRGS
;
A
#
# COMPACT_ATOMS: atom_id res chain seq x y z
N MET A 1 -1.13 -22.91 9.91
CA MET A 1 -0.82 -21.83 10.87
C MET A 1 -2.12 -21.22 11.38
N SER A 2 -2.48 -21.50 12.63
CA SER A 2 -3.72 -21.05 13.28
C SER A 2 -3.37 -20.20 14.51
N GLY A 3 -3.60 -18.88 14.43
CA GLY A 3 -3.42 -17.89 15.50
C GLY A 3 -3.17 -16.53 14.87
N ARG A 4 -4.20 -15.71 14.61
CA ARG A 4 -4.84 -14.73 15.53
C ARG A 4 -3.91 -13.64 16.07
N ASP A 5 -3.11 -13.06 15.18
CA ASP A 5 -2.59 -11.71 15.38
C ASP A 5 -3.42 -10.75 14.52
N TRP A 6 -4.22 -9.92 15.19
CA TRP A 6 -5.10 -8.97 14.52
C TRP A 6 -4.27 -7.96 13.73
N ARG A 7 -4.37 -7.99 12.40
CA ARG A 7 -3.73 -6.95 11.55
C ARG A 7 -4.48 -5.62 11.61
N ALA A 8 -5.79 -5.68 11.78
CA ALA A 8 -6.64 -4.51 11.96
C ALA A 8 -7.78 -4.84 12.92
N ARG A 9 -8.09 -3.94 13.85
CA ARG A 9 -9.14 -4.13 14.87
C ARG A 9 -9.99 -2.86 15.02
N PRO A 10 -11.33 -2.98 15.09
CA PRO A 10 -12.19 -1.84 15.35
C PRO A 10 -12.01 -1.33 16.79
N SER A 11 -12.06 -0.01 16.92
CA SER A 11 -11.95 0.77 18.16
C SER A 11 -13.03 1.83 18.20
N GLY A 12 -13.22 2.46 19.36
CA GLY A 12 -14.22 3.52 19.54
C GLY A 12 -14.06 4.72 18.60
N LYS A 13 -12.86 4.95 18.03
CA LYS A 13 -12.60 6.07 17.11
C LYS A 13 -12.24 5.65 15.68
N GLY A 14 -12.27 4.36 15.34
CA GLY A 14 -11.98 3.90 13.98
C GLY A 14 -11.39 2.50 13.89
N LEU A 15 -10.70 2.21 12.78
CA LEU A 15 -10.02 0.93 12.56
C LEU A 15 -8.51 1.09 12.82
N VAL A 16 -8.01 0.42 13.86
CA VAL A 16 -6.59 0.46 14.21
C VAL A 16 -5.87 -0.65 13.45
N VAL A 17 -4.89 -0.29 12.63
CA VAL A 17 -3.98 -1.23 11.97
C VAL A 17 -2.70 -1.32 12.79
N SER A 18 -2.25 -2.54 13.07
CA SER A 18 -1.08 -2.77 13.92
C SER A 18 0.01 -3.52 13.16
N SER A 19 1.26 -3.32 13.58
CA SER A 19 2.42 -4.01 13.01
C SER A 19 3.49 -4.13 14.09
N ILE A 20 4.22 -5.24 14.07
CA ILE A 20 5.36 -5.47 14.95
C ILE A 20 6.59 -5.54 14.06
N VAL A 21 7.56 -4.68 14.34
CA VAL A 21 8.83 -4.63 13.63
C VAL A 21 9.97 -4.40 14.62
N PRO A 22 11.22 -4.69 14.26
CA PRO A 22 12.37 -4.35 15.08
C PRO A 22 12.54 -2.84 15.23
N GLY A 23 13.13 -2.43 16.36
CA GLY A 23 13.56 -1.06 16.60
C GLY A 23 14.85 -0.70 15.87
N TRP A 24 14.92 -0.93 14.55
CA TRP A 24 16.14 -0.72 13.74
C TRP A 24 16.65 0.72 13.71
N ASN A 25 15.88 1.69 14.21
CA ASN A 25 16.31 3.08 14.26
C ASN A 25 17.02 3.44 15.59
N PHE A 26 17.33 2.46 16.45
CA PHE A 26 17.94 2.67 17.76
C PHE A 26 19.26 1.89 17.89
N GLY A 27 20.20 2.42 18.68
CA GLY A 27 21.40 1.71 19.13
C GLY A 27 22.65 1.83 18.24
N TRP A 28 22.55 2.44 17.05
CA TRP A 28 23.69 2.55 16.13
C TRP A 28 24.87 3.36 16.68
N GLN A 29 24.61 4.45 17.39
CA GLN A 29 25.64 5.31 17.99
C GLN A 29 26.52 4.58 19.02
N GLY A 30 26.01 3.50 19.63
CA GLY A 30 26.80 2.68 20.56
C GLY A 30 27.69 1.64 19.87
N ILE A 31 27.49 1.41 18.57
CA ILE A 31 28.14 0.34 17.79
C ILE A 31 29.09 0.94 16.74
N LEU A 32 28.65 1.98 16.05
CA LEU A 32 29.38 2.61 14.96
C LEU A 32 30.07 3.89 15.45
N LYS A 33 31.30 4.10 14.98
CA LYS A 33 32.10 5.29 15.29
C LYS A 33 31.89 6.44 14.29
N ASP A 34 31.24 6.15 13.16
CA ASP A 34 30.97 7.11 12.08
C ASP A 34 29.54 7.65 12.24
N ASP A 35 29.43 8.94 12.55
CA ASP A 35 28.15 9.63 12.77
C ASP A 35 27.28 9.65 11.51
N VAL A 36 27.88 9.80 10.32
CA VAL A 36 27.14 9.81 9.06
C VAL A 36 26.55 8.43 8.79
N ALA A 37 27.33 7.37 9.03
CA ALA A 37 26.83 6.01 8.93
C ALA A 37 25.70 5.73 9.94
N CYS A 38 25.83 6.23 11.17
CA CYS A 38 24.78 6.13 12.20
C CYS A 38 23.47 6.76 11.75
N ASP A 39 23.53 7.97 11.19
CA ASP A 39 22.36 8.70 10.73
C ASP A 39 21.70 7.96 9.57
N ILE A 40 22.46 7.54 8.57
CA ILE A 40 21.94 6.80 7.40
C ILE A 40 21.20 5.54 7.84
N LEU A 41 21.78 4.75 8.75
CA LEU A 41 21.16 3.51 9.23
C LEU A 41 19.96 3.77 10.15
N SER A 42 19.99 4.83 10.96
CA SER A 42 18.86 5.24 11.78
C SER A 42 17.66 5.64 10.92
N TRP A 43 17.90 6.42 9.86
CA TRP A 43 16.89 6.79 8.88
C TRP A 43 16.38 5.59 8.09
N LEU A 44 17.28 4.73 7.62
CA LEU A 44 16.91 3.49 6.93
C LEU A 44 15.98 2.64 7.82
N GLY A 45 16.34 2.40 9.08
CA GLY A 45 15.53 1.65 10.02
C GLY A 45 14.16 2.30 10.28
N HIS A 46 14.14 3.63 10.41
CA HIS A 46 12.89 4.38 10.59
C HIS A 46 11.94 4.19 9.40
N TYR A 47 12.44 4.33 8.17
CA TYR A 47 11.65 4.18 6.96
C TYR A 47 11.29 2.72 6.66
N ALA A 48 12.15 1.75 6.98
CA ALA A 48 11.86 0.33 6.83
C ALA A 48 10.65 -0.09 7.70
N ARG A 49 10.59 0.41 8.93
CA ARG A 49 9.40 0.25 9.79
C ARG A 49 8.15 0.84 9.15
N GLN A 50 8.23 2.08 8.65
CA GLN A 50 7.07 2.72 8.02
C GLN A 50 6.62 1.96 6.78
N TYR A 51 7.57 1.50 5.97
CA TYR A 51 7.34 0.72 4.77
C TYR A 51 6.57 -0.58 5.05
N ILE A 52 7.00 -1.37 6.04
CA ILE A 52 6.29 -2.57 6.48
C ILE A 52 4.90 -2.19 7.02
N HIS A 53 4.80 -1.16 7.85
CA HIS A 53 3.52 -0.76 8.42
C HIS A 53 2.50 -0.29 7.35
N ARG A 54 2.96 0.49 6.36
CA ARG A 54 2.13 0.95 5.23
C ARG A 54 1.63 -0.20 4.37
N SER A 55 2.39 -1.29 4.23
CA SER A 55 1.88 -2.50 3.59
C SER A 55 0.63 -3.05 4.29
N ASN A 56 0.63 -3.11 5.63
CA ASN A 56 -0.51 -3.58 6.40
C ASN A 56 -1.69 -2.62 6.33
N ILE A 57 -1.42 -1.30 6.32
CA ILE A 57 -2.44 -0.28 6.09
C ILE A 57 -3.10 -0.50 4.72
N ALA A 58 -2.32 -0.62 3.64
CA ALA A 58 -2.84 -0.81 2.29
C ALA A 58 -3.78 -2.04 2.20
N LYS A 59 -3.40 -3.16 2.83
CA LYS A 59 -4.26 -4.36 2.90
C LYS A 59 -5.57 -4.09 3.62
N ALA A 60 -5.52 -3.42 4.77
CA ALA A 60 -6.69 -3.11 5.56
C ALA A 60 -7.64 -2.16 4.83
N LEU A 61 -7.11 -1.09 4.23
CA LEU A 61 -7.89 -0.12 3.46
C LEU A 61 -8.61 -0.79 2.29
N MET A 62 -7.89 -1.60 1.50
CA MET A 62 -8.50 -2.32 0.37
C MET A 62 -9.52 -3.36 0.81
N ALA A 63 -9.28 -4.06 1.93
CA ALA A 63 -10.25 -5.02 2.46
C ALA A 63 -11.53 -4.35 2.95
N VAL A 64 -11.43 -3.16 3.56
CA VAL A 64 -12.60 -2.38 3.99
C VAL A 64 -13.39 -1.87 2.79
N TRP A 65 -12.69 -1.31 1.80
CA TRP A 65 -13.33 -0.84 0.57
C TRP A 65 -14.03 -2.00 -0.17
N GLU A 66 -13.38 -3.15 -0.35
CA GLU A 66 -13.98 -4.30 -1.04
C GLU A 66 -15.26 -4.81 -0.35
N ARG A 67 -15.31 -4.73 0.98
CA ARG A 67 -16.43 -5.24 1.77
C ARG A 67 -17.59 -4.26 1.83
N ASN A 68 -17.29 -2.98 2.05
CA ASN A 68 -18.29 -1.99 2.49
C ASN A 68 -18.41 -0.81 1.52
N GLY A 69 -17.56 -0.71 0.50
CA GLY A 69 -17.45 0.50 -0.34
C GLY A 69 -16.88 1.72 0.38
N LEU A 70 -16.38 1.55 1.62
CA LEU A 70 -15.91 2.66 2.44
C LEU A 70 -14.45 3.01 2.11
N VAL A 71 -14.22 4.28 1.79
CA VAL A 71 -12.88 4.86 1.70
C VAL A 71 -12.49 5.36 3.09
N LEU A 72 -11.50 4.70 3.69
CA LEU A 72 -10.91 5.15 4.95
C LEU A 72 -9.65 5.96 4.66
N HIS A 73 -9.47 7.05 5.40
CA HIS A 73 -8.23 7.82 5.38
C HIS A 73 -7.41 7.43 6.61
N PRO A 74 -6.11 7.14 6.47
CA PRO A 74 -5.25 6.91 7.63
C PRO A 74 -5.05 8.24 8.38
N PHE A 75 -5.50 8.32 9.63
CA PHE A 75 -5.29 9.47 10.50
C PHE A 75 -4.70 9.03 11.84
N GLY A 76 -3.67 9.75 12.27
CA GLY A 76 -2.92 9.54 13.50
C GLY A 76 -2.02 8.29 13.51
N ILE A 77 -1.12 8.23 14.49
CA ILE A 77 -0.11 7.18 14.65
C ILE A 77 0.15 6.94 16.13
N GLY A 78 0.44 5.69 16.48
CA GLY A 78 0.92 5.28 17.80
C GLY A 78 2.09 4.31 17.66
N VAL A 79 3.10 4.44 18.51
CA VAL A 79 4.30 3.60 18.57
C VAL A 79 4.59 3.21 20.01
N THR A 80 4.43 1.93 20.33
CA THR A 80 4.95 1.35 21.57
C THR A 80 6.31 0.71 21.29
N VAL A 81 7.33 1.07 22.07
CA VAL A 81 8.66 0.47 22.00
C VAL A 81 8.86 -0.45 23.20
N GLN A 82 9.38 -1.65 22.95
CA GLN A 82 9.73 -2.61 23.99
C GLN A 82 11.15 -3.11 23.76
N CYS A 83 11.98 -3.06 24.80
CA CYS A 83 13.33 -3.59 24.79
C CYS A 83 13.37 -4.91 25.56
N TYR A 84 13.98 -5.93 24.96
CA TYR A 84 14.16 -7.25 25.53
C TYR A 84 15.63 -7.68 25.38
N ASN A 85 16.09 -8.56 26.27
CA ASN A 85 17.45 -9.12 26.30
C ASN A 85 17.43 -10.48 27.01
N ASP A 86 18.59 -11.10 27.24
CA ASP A 86 18.69 -12.41 27.88
C ASP A 86 18.05 -12.47 29.27
N PHE A 87 17.97 -11.33 29.97
CA PHE A 87 17.35 -11.21 31.30
C PHE A 87 15.88 -10.73 31.26
N ARG A 88 15.41 -10.26 30.10
CA ARG A 88 14.04 -9.80 29.85
C ARG A 88 13.58 -10.44 28.54
N PRO A 89 13.04 -11.66 28.58
CA PRO A 89 12.68 -12.39 27.36
C PRO A 89 11.65 -11.61 26.55
N LYS A 90 11.69 -11.79 25.22
CA LYS A 90 10.75 -11.17 24.30
C LYS A 90 9.31 -11.60 24.65
N PRO A 91 8.39 -10.66 24.91
CA PRO A 91 6.98 -10.99 25.15
C PRO A 91 6.35 -11.67 23.92
N SER A 92 5.32 -12.45 24.15
CA SER A 92 4.54 -13.04 23.05
C SER A 92 3.87 -11.93 22.22
N THR A 93 3.60 -12.21 20.94
CA THR A 93 2.91 -11.26 20.06
C THR A 93 1.59 -10.75 20.66
N ARG A 94 0.84 -11.65 21.31
CA ARG A 94 -0.42 -11.32 21.99
C ARG A 94 -0.21 -10.31 23.12
N GLU A 95 0.84 -10.44 23.91
CA GLU A 95 1.16 -9.51 25.01
C GLU A 95 1.63 -8.15 24.47
N ILE A 96 2.40 -8.15 23.38
CA ILE A 96 2.81 -6.92 22.69
C ILE A 96 1.56 -6.15 22.24
N PHE A 97 0.62 -6.80 21.56
CA PHE A 97 -0.62 -6.15 21.12
C PHE A 97 -1.49 -5.72 22.30
N ALA A 98 -1.68 -6.56 23.32
CA ALA A 98 -2.46 -6.18 24.50
C ALA A 98 -1.86 -4.95 25.22
N THR A 99 -0.55 -4.82 25.22
CA THR A 99 0.14 -3.65 25.77
C THR A 99 -0.10 -2.43 24.91
N ALA A 100 0.07 -2.53 23.59
CA ALA A 100 -0.21 -1.43 22.65
C ALA A 100 -1.67 -0.96 22.73
N GLU A 101 -2.64 -1.88 22.82
CA GLU A 101 -4.05 -1.55 22.98
C GLU A 101 -4.30 -0.72 24.26
N ARG A 102 -3.75 -1.17 25.40
CA ARG A 102 -3.86 -0.43 26.67
C ARG A 102 -3.22 0.95 26.57
N SER A 103 -2.00 1.04 26.05
CA SER A 103 -1.24 2.30 25.92
C SER A 103 -1.92 3.36 25.04
N TYR A 104 -2.79 2.94 24.11
CA TYR A 104 -3.44 3.85 23.17
C TYR A 104 -4.97 3.93 23.31
N THR A 105 -5.52 3.49 24.45
CA THR A 105 -6.97 3.54 24.71
C THR A 105 -7.52 4.96 24.66
N GLU A 106 -6.79 5.95 25.20
CA GLU A 106 -7.21 7.36 25.15
C GLU A 106 -7.22 7.91 23.72
N GLN A 107 -6.24 7.52 22.92
CA GLN A 107 -6.09 7.98 21.54
C GLN A 107 -7.14 7.37 20.63
N TRP A 108 -7.33 6.05 20.66
CA TRP A 108 -8.19 5.31 19.71
C TRP A 108 -9.54 4.87 20.27
N GLY A 109 -9.79 5.11 21.56
CA GLY A 109 -10.96 4.59 22.26
C GLY A 109 -10.83 3.11 22.61
N LEU A 110 -11.85 2.58 23.27
CA LEU A 110 -11.92 1.17 23.65
C LEU A 110 -12.04 0.29 22.40
N PHE A 111 -11.29 -0.81 22.39
CA PHE A 111 -11.36 -1.80 21.32
C PHE A 111 -12.63 -2.63 21.45
N CYS A 112 -13.34 -2.86 20.34
CA CYS A 112 -14.62 -3.56 20.38
C CYS A 112 -14.43 -5.05 20.75
N GLU A 113 -15.25 -5.53 21.68
CA GLU A 113 -15.41 -6.97 21.96
C GLU A 113 -16.36 -7.62 20.95
N GLY A 114 -16.22 -8.93 20.70
CA GLY A 114 -17.19 -9.69 19.90
C GLY A 114 -17.29 -9.33 18.40
N HIS A 115 -16.21 -8.87 17.77
CA HIS A 115 -16.22 -8.48 16.36
C HIS A 115 -16.19 -9.67 15.38
N ARG A 116 -16.85 -9.52 14.22
CA ARG A 116 -16.84 -10.52 13.15
C ARG A 116 -15.53 -10.45 12.35
N VAL A 117 -14.83 -11.57 12.25
CA VAL A 117 -13.65 -11.71 11.39
C VAL A 117 -14.07 -11.69 9.93
N TYR A 118 -13.53 -10.74 9.18
CA TYR A 118 -13.67 -10.71 7.73
C TYR A 118 -12.36 -11.13 7.07
N ARG A 119 -12.45 -12.01 6.08
CA ARG A 119 -11.30 -12.50 5.31
C ARG A 119 -11.39 -11.96 3.89
N SER A 120 -10.55 -10.99 3.56
CA SER A 120 -10.30 -10.57 2.17
C SER A 120 -9.04 -11.24 1.62
N LYS A 121 -8.99 -11.43 0.31
CA LYS A 121 -7.77 -11.84 -0.41
C LYS A 121 -6.64 -10.81 -0.26
N TRP A 122 -6.96 -9.54 0.05
CA TRP A 122 -5.93 -8.55 0.40
C TRP A 122 -5.13 -8.93 1.63
N ALA A 123 -5.70 -9.69 2.57
CA ALA A 123 -4.97 -10.15 3.74
C ALA A 123 -3.83 -11.13 3.38
N SER A 124 -3.94 -11.87 2.27
CA SER A 124 -2.90 -12.81 1.82
C SER A 124 -1.88 -12.20 0.85
N ARG A 125 -2.08 -10.96 0.41
CA ARG A 125 -1.14 -10.25 -0.48
C ARG A 125 0.00 -9.64 0.33
N ASN A 126 1.18 -9.48 -0.28
CA ASN A 126 2.34 -8.87 0.38
C ASN A 126 2.18 -7.36 0.50
N THR A 127 1.78 -6.72 -0.60
CA THR A 127 1.66 -5.26 -0.77
C THR A 127 2.85 -4.52 -0.19
N LEU A 128 4.06 -5.04 -0.37
CA LEU A 128 5.30 -4.43 0.07
C LEU A 128 5.85 -3.53 -1.03
N ASP A 129 5.61 -3.82 -2.30
CA ASP A 129 6.07 -2.97 -3.40
C ASP A 129 5.53 -1.52 -3.30
N PRO A 130 6.40 -0.49 -3.34
CA PRO A 130 5.96 0.92 -3.27
C PRO A 130 4.96 1.30 -4.37
N ALA A 131 5.05 0.70 -5.56
CA ALA A 131 4.08 0.93 -6.64
C ALA A 131 2.67 0.50 -6.24
N LEU A 132 2.54 -0.58 -5.45
CA LEU A 132 1.26 -1.03 -4.93
C LEU A 132 0.71 -0.09 -3.86
N HIS A 133 1.56 0.48 -3.00
CA HIS A 133 1.11 1.47 -2.00
C HIS A 133 0.52 2.70 -2.68
N GLN A 134 1.23 3.24 -3.67
CA GLN A 134 0.76 4.38 -4.44
C GLN A 134 -0.51 4.04 -5.24
N GLY A 135 -0.53 2.88 -5.90
CA GLY A 135 -1.70 2.41 -6.64
C GLY A 135 -2.94 2.26 -5.75
N VAL A 136 -2.81 1.72 -4.54
CA VAL A 136 -3.90 1.65 -3.55
C VAL A 136 -4.38 3.04 -3.15
N PHE A 137 -3.47 3.96 -2.87
CA PHE A 137 -3.83 5.33 -2.49
C PHE A 137 -4.57 6.07 -3.62
N HIS A 138 -4.06 6.01 -4.85
CA HIS A 138 -4.71 6.59 -6.01
C HIS A 138 -6.07 5.97 -6.28
N PHE A 139 -6.20 4.66 -6.12
CA PHE A 139 -7.46 3.96 -6.30
C PHE A 139 -8.51 4.43 -5.29
N LEU A 140 -8.17 4.47 -4.00
CA LEU A 140 -9.09 4.92 -2.95
C LEU A 140 -9.45 6.40 -3.09
N ARG A 141 -8.49 7.24 -3.52
CA ARG A 141 -8.76 8.63 -3.89
C ARG A 141 -9.77 8.72 -5.04
N ALA A 142 -9.60 7.92 -6.08
CA ALA A 142 -10.53 7.88 -7.20
C ALA A 142 -11.95 7.50 -6.75
N GLN A 143 -12.07 6.51 -5.87
CA GLN A 143 -13.36 6.12 -5.28
C GLN A 143 -14.03 7.28 -4.52
N SER A 144 -13.25 8.02 -3.71
CA SER A 144 -13.75 9.20 -3.00
C SER A 144 -14.21 10.31 -3.96
N LEU A 145 -13.50 10.51 -5.08
CA LEU A 145 -13.84 11.51 -6.09
C LEU A 145 -15.12 11.14 -6.83
N VAL A 146 -15.29 9.85 -7.19
CA VAL A 146 -16.55 9.35 -7.77
C VAL A 146 -17.73 9.61 -6.82
N SER A 147 -17.60 9.28 -5.54
CA SER A 147 -18.67 9.52 -4.56
C SER A 147 -19.02 10.99 -4.37
N ALA A 148 -18.11 11.90 -4.69
CA ALA A 148 -18.30 13.35 -4.61
C ALA A 148 -18.70 13.99 -5.95
N GLY A 149 -18.88 13.21 -7.03
CA GLY A 149 -19.26 13.71 -8.35
C GLY A 149 -18.11 14.32 -9.18
N PHE A 150 -16.86 14.14 -8.77
CA PHE A 150 -15.68 14.62 -9.50
C PHE A 150 -15.17 13.55 -10.47
N GLU A 151 -15.91 13.32 -11.56
CA GLU A 151 -15.66 12.20 -12.48
C GLU A 151 -14.33 12.32 -13.24
N LEU A 152 -13.99 13.51 -13.75
CA LEU A 152 -12.75 13.72 -14.49
C LEU A 152 -11.52 13.51 -13.61
N GLU A 153 -11.54 14.06 -12.39
CA GLU A 153 -10.47 13.87 -11.41
C GLU A 153 -10.38 12.40 -10.96
N ALA A 154 -11.51 11.71 -10.85
CA ALA A 154 -11.53 10.28 -10.58
C ALA A 154 -10.87 9.48 -11.72
N LEU A 155 -11.14 9.86 -12.97
CA LEU A 155 -10.57 9.24 -14.16
C LEU A 155 -9.05 9.42 -14.21
N ALA A 156 -8.57 10.62 -13.93
CA ALA A 156 -7.14 10.89 -13.76
C ALA A 156 -6.53 10.08 -12.61
N ALA A 157 -7.23 9.97 -11.48
CA ALA A 157 -6.78 9.17 -10.35
C ALA A 157 -6.74 7.65 -10.67
N TYR A 158 -7.66 7.14 -11.49
CA TYR A 158 -7.60 5.76 -11.99
C TYR A 158 -6.41 5.53 -12.92
N ASP A 159 -6.09 6.48 -13.81
CA ASP A 159 -4.85 6.37 -14.60
C ASP A 159 -3.60 6.40 -13.72
N CYS A 160 -3.58 7.23 -12.66
CA CYS A 160 -2.47 7.24 -11.70
C CYS A 160 -2.26 5.87 -11.03
N VAL A 161 -3.30 5.05 -10.87
CA VAL A 161 -3.12 3.64 -10.44
C VAL A 161 -2.25 2.89 -11.43
N LEU A 162 -2.59 2.96 -12.73
CA LEU A 162 -1.82 2.30 -13.78
C LEU A 162 -0.40 2.88 -13.89
N GLN A 163 -0.26 4.19 -13.79
CA GLN A 163 1.04 4.87 -13.76
C GLN A 163 1.92 4.36 -12.62
N SER A 164 1.39 4.28 -11.39
CA SER A 164 2.13 3.72 -10.26
C SER A 164 2.57 2.30 -10.54
N LEU A 165 1.69 1.46 -11.12
CA LEU A 165 2.02 0.09 -11.47
C LEU A 165 3.09 -0.03 -12.56
N GLN A 166 3.37 0.99 -13.38
CA GLN A 166 4.54 0.96 -14.28
C GLN A 166 5.87 0.99 -13.52
N TYR A 167 5.90 1.51 -12.29
CA TYR A 167 7.09 1.48 -11.44
C TYR A 167 7.26 0.20 -10.64
N PHE A 168 6.32 -0.73 -10.77
CA PHE A 168 6.44 -2.07 -10.20
C PHE A 168 7.68 -2.80 -10.77
N ASP A 169 8.21 -3.77 -10.02
CA ASP A 169 9.29 -4.61 -10.53
C ASP A 169 8.77 -5.50 -11.68
N TRP A 170 9.16 -5.15 -12.90
CA TRP A 170 8.81 -5.82 -14.15
C TRP A 170 9.97 -6.61 -14.76
N SER A 171 11.07 -6.82 -14.02
CA SER A 171 12.27 -7.53 -14.50
C SER A 171 11.99 -8.93 -15.08
N TRP A 172 10.87 -9.53 -14.71
CA TRP A 172 10.42 -10.85 -15.12
C TRP A 172 9.39 -10.86 -16.26
N ALA A 173 8.79 -9.72 -16.60
CA ALA A 173 7.67 -9.67 -17.54
C ALA A 173 8.17 -9.59 -19.00
N PRO A 174 7.49 -10.28 -19.94
CA PRO A 174 7.78 -10.11 -21.37
C PRO A 174 7.37 -8.72 -21.85
N GLY A 175 8.19 -8.11 -22.72
CA GLY A 175 7.96 -6.78 -23.26
C GLY A 175 8.41 -5.67 -22.30
N ASN A 176 7.83 -4.47 -22.45
CA ASN A 176 8.16 -3.33 -21.60
C ASN A 176 6.90 -2.72 -20.96
N PRO A 177 6.44 -3.24 -19.81
CA PRO A 177 5.28 -2.70 -19.08
C PRO A 177 5.43 -1.24 -18.67
N LYS A 178 6.67 -0.72 -18.66
CA LYS A 178 6.97 0.68 -18.34
C LYS A 178 6.75 1.64 -19.52
N ARG A 179 6.63 1.12 -20.76
CA ARG A 179 6.55 1.93 -21.98
C ARG A 179 5.23 2.68 -22.08
N ASP A 180 4.12 1.95 -22.02
CA ASP A 180 2.77 2.47 -22.23
C ASP A 180 1.74 1.69 -21.39
N ARG A 181 0.48 2.14 -21.36
CA ARG A 181 -0.58 1.50 -20.57
C ARG A 181 -1.03 0.18 -21.18
N ARG A 182 -1.02 0.08 -22.51
CA ARG A 182 -1.39 -1.16 -23.22
C ARG A 182 -0.46 -2.31 -22.85
N ASP A 183 0.85 -2.07 -22.84
CA ASP A 183 1.87 -3.07 -22.50
C ASP A 183 1.79 -3.45 -21.01
N LEU A 184 1.55 -2.49 -20.11
CA LEU A 184 1.28 -2.78 -18.70
C LEU A 184 0.10 -3.74 -18.54
N VAL A 185 -1.03 -3.42 -19.17
CA VAL A 185 -2.27 -4.20 -19.04
C VAL A 185 -2.14 -5.57 -19.70
N ARG A 186 -1.36 -5.66 -20.79
CA ARG A 186 -0.98 -6.92 -21.44
C ARG A 186 -0.12 -7.78 -20.50
N ALA A 187 0.89 -7.20 -19.84
CA ALA A 187 1.75 -7.91 -18.89
C ALA A 187 0.97 -8.41 -17.66
N LEU A 188 -0.10 -7.72 -17.26
CA LEU A 188 -1.03 -8.15 -16.22
C LEU A 188 -2.02 -9.24 -16.68
N GLY A 189 -2.04 -9.59 -17.97
CA GLY A 189 -2.91 -10.61 -18.55
C GLY A 189 -4.39 -10.20 -18.60
N LEU A 190 -4.69 -8.92 -18.80
CA LEU A 190 -6.07 -8.39 -18.79
C LEU A 190 -6.74 -8.31 -20.17
N GLY A 191 -5.99 -8.58 -21.25
CA GLY A 191 -6.47 -8.63 -22.64
C GLY A 191 -6.41 -7.29 -23.38
N GLU A 192 -6.58 -7.34 -24.70
CA GLU A 192 -6.39 -6.17 -25.59
C GLU A 192 -7.40 -5.05 -25.34
N ARG A 193 -8.70 -5.39 -25.20
CA ARG A 193 -9.75 -4.41 -24.89
C ARG A 193 -9.46 -3.59 -23.64
N ALA A 194 -8.86 -4.23 -22.63
CA ALA A 194 -8.46 -3.53 -21.41
C ALA A 194 -7.28 -2.58 -21.67
N GLY A 195 -6.35 -2.97 -22.56
CA GLY A 195 -5.22 -2.15 -22.95
C GLY A 195 -5.64 -0.92 -23.77
N ASP A 196 -6.56 -1.10 -24.73
CA ASP A 196 -7.10 0.03 -25.53
C ASP A 196 -7.84 1.03 -24.66
N ARG A 197 -8.62 0.52 -23.70
CA ARG A 197 -9.27 1.37 -22.69
C ARG A 197 -8.26 2.11 -21.82
N ALA A 198 -7.18 1.45 -21.41
CA ALA A 198 -6.14 2.07 -20.60
C ALA A 198 -5.44 3.22 -21.36
N GLU A 199 -5.14 3.03 -22.64
CA GLU A 199 -4.61 4.08 -23.52
C GLU A 199 -5.60 5.22 -23.71
N HIS A 200 -6.89 4.91 -23.87
CA HIS A 200 -7.92 5.94 -24.00
C HIS A 200 -8.03 6.81 -22.74
N ILE A 201 -8.03 6.20 -21.56
CA ILE A 201 -8.02 6.90 -20.26
C ILE A 201 -6.75 7.77 -20.14
N TYR A 202 -5.58 7.25 -20.51
CA TYR A 202 -4.33 7.99 -20.50
C TYR A 202 -4.34 9.19 -21.46
N PHE A 203 -4.89 9.01 -22.66
CA PHE A 203 -5.10 10.07 -23.64
C PHE A 203 -6.00 11.17 -23.06
N LEU A 204 -7.16 10.81 -22.50
CA LEU A 204 -8.07 11.78 -21.88
C LEU A 204 -7.41 12.54 -20.73
N ARG A 205 -6.62 11.84 -19.91
CA ARG A 205 -5.88 12.47 -18.82
C ARG A 205 -4.92 13.54 -19.34
N ASN A 206 -4.10 13.22 -20.34
CA ASN A 206 -3.07 14.15 -20.80
C ASN A 206 -3.64 15.30 -21.61
N GLU A 207 -4.54 15.02 -22.54
CA GLU A 207 -5.03 16.05 -23.46
C GLU A 207 -6.07 16.96 -22.82
N PHE A 208 -6.86 16.44 -21.88
CA PHE A 208 -8.00 17.18 -21.33
C PHE A 208 -7.84 17.45 -19.83
N ILE A 209 -7.64 16.42 -19.00
CA ILE A 209 -7.77 16.57 -17.53
C ILE A 209 -6.57 17.29 -16.91
N ALA A 210 -5.35 17.04 -17.41
CA ALA A 210 -4.13 17.63 -16.90
C ALA A 210 -3.98 19.12 -17.21
N HIS A 211 -4.78 19.65 -18.13
CA HIS A 211 -4.70 21.04 -18.59
C HIS A 211 -5.99 21.79 -18.31
N ALA A 212 -5.94 22.80 -17.43
CA ALA A 212 -7.09 23.63 -17.07
C ALA A 212 -7.81 24.26 -18.29
N GLY A 213 -7.13 24.44 -19.42
CA GLY A 213 -7.75 24.94 -20.66
C GLY A 213 -8.57 23.91 -21.43
N GLY A 214 -8.30 22.61 -21.26
CA GLY A 214 -8.91 21.52 -22.05
C GLY A 214 -10.35 21.19 -21.65
N TRP A 215 -10.77 21.49 -20.41
CA TRP A 215 -12.09 21.16 -19.86
C TRP A 215 -12.89 22.38 -19.39
N ARG A 216 -12.33 23.59 -19.49
CA ARG A 216 -13.04 24.84 -19.14
C ARG A 216 -14.20 25.19 -20.08
N TRP A 217 -14.16 24.66 -21.30
CA TRP A 217 -15.08 25.02 -22.38
C TRP A 217 -16.09 23.92 -22.71
N TRP A 218 -16.08 22.85 -21.92
CA TRP A 218 -16.74 21.59 -22.24
C TRP A 218 -17.29 20.96 -20.98
N ASP A 219 -18.54 20.48 -21.02
CA ASP A 219 -19.11 19.71 -19.91
C ASP A 219 -18.50 18.29 -19.91
N ALA A 220 -18.16 17.76 -18.74
CA ALA A 220 -17.66 16.39 -18.60
C ALA A 220 -18.66 15.37 -19.19
N GLY A 221 -19.97 15.67 -19.11
CA GLY A 221 -21.02 14.85 -19.70
C GLY A 221 -21.02 14.79 -21.24
N GLU A 222 -20.35 15.72 -21.92
CA GLU A 222 -20.24 15.72 -23.39
C GLU A 222 -19.07 14.87 -23.89
N TYR A 223 -18.04 14.66 -23.07
CA TYR A 223 -16.79 13.97 -23.44
C TYR A 223 -16.72 12.54 -22.94
N LEU A 224 -17.32 12.26 -21.80
CA LEU A 224 -17.26 10.95 -21.20
C LEU A 224 -18.33 10.06 -21.82
N GLU A 225 -17.90 8.97 -22.44
CA GLU A 225 -18.83 7.89 -22.80
C GLU A 225 -19.62 7.48 -21.54
N PRO A 226 -20.93 7.21 -21.67
CA PRO A 226 -21.71 6.64 -20.59
C PRO A 226 -20.99 5.39 -20.08
N ASP A 227 -20.71 5.35 -18.78
CA ASP A 227 -19.96 4.28 -18.07
C ASP A 227 -18.43 4.33 -18.11
N LEU A 228 -17.79 5.29 -18.79
CA LEU A 228 -16.32 5.31 -18.88
C LEU A 228 -15.65 5.35 -17.50
N THR A 229 -16.15 6.19 -16.58
CA THR A 229 -15.66 6.29 -15.20
C THR A 229 -15.80 4.96 -14.43
N THR A 230 -16.95 4.29 -14.57
CA THR A 230 -17.20 2.98 -13.96
C THR A 230 -16.25 1.92 -14.51
N ASP A 231 -16.04 1.93 -15.81
CA ASP A 231 -15.18 1.00 -16.51
C ASP A 231 -13.69 1.22 -16.24
N ALA A 232 -13.27 2.48 -16.07
CA ALA A 232 -11.95 2.85 -15.57
C ALA A 232 -11.73 2.32 -14.15
N GLY A 233 -12.73 2.46 -13.27
CA GLY A 233 -12.69 1.92 -11.92
C GLY A 233 -12.55 0.39 -11.88
N ARG A 234 -13.30 -0.33 -12.74
CA ARG A 234 -13.17 -1.79 -12.90
C ARG A 234 -11.79 -2.18 -13.40
N LEU A 235 -11.25 -1.46 -14.38
CA LEU A 235 -9.92 -1.71 -14.94
C LEU A 235 -8.83 -1.51 -13.88
N ALA A 236 -8.81 -0.35 -13.21
CA ALA A 236 -7.83 -0.01 -12.18
C ALA A 236 -7.87 -1.01 -11.01
N SER A 237 -9.07 -1.36 -10.54
CA SER A 237 -9.27 -2.37 -9.50
C SER A 237 -8.73 -3.74 -9.92
N ARG A 238 -9.00 -4.20 -11.15
CA ARG A 238 -8.48 -5.47 -11.67
C ARG A 238 -6.97 -5.46 -11.82
N ALA A 239 -6.40 -4.38 -12.36
CA ALA A 239 -4.97 -4.21 -12.52
C ALA A 239 -4.24 -4.26 -11.17
N LEU A 240 -4.73 -3.50 -10.19
CA LEU A 240 -4.17 -3.45 -8.84
C LEU A 240 -4.23 -4.80 -8.13
N ARG A 241 -5.36 -5.52 -8.22
CA ARG A 241 -5.50 -6.88 -7.67
C ARG A 241 -4.53 -7.84 -8.34
N LYS A 242 -4.38 -7.79 -9.66
CA LYS A 242 -3.45 -8.65 -10.41
C LYS A 242 -1.99 -8.37 -10.04
N ALA A 243 -1.58 -7.12 -10.00
CA ALA A 243 -0.22 -6.74 -9.59
C ALA A 243 0.07 -7.25 -8.16
N ALA A 244 -0.87 -7.09 -7.23
CA ALA A 244 -0.70 -7.55 -5.87
C ALA A 244 -0.77 -9.10 -5.72
N ASP A 245 -1.40 -9.82 -6.64
CA ASP A 245 -1.35 -11.29 -6.72
C ASP A 245 -0.03 -11.81 -7.32
N ILE A 246 0.59 -11.01 -8.18
CA ILE A 246 1.86 -11.32 -8.85
C ILE A 246 3.05 -11.06 -7.92
N GLU A 247 3.00 -9.98 -7.14
CA GLU A 247 4.10 -9.56 -6.26
C GLU A 247 4.71 -10.71 -5.43
N PRO A 248 3.96 -11.54 -4.67
CA PRO A 248 4.58 -12.58 -3.86
C PRO A 248 5.35 -13.64 -4.66
N ARG A 249 5.12 -13.75 -5.97
CA ARG A 249 5.77 -14.72 -6.86
C ARG A 249 7.16 -14.28 -7.28
N HIS A 250 7.37 -12.97 -7.41
CA HIS A 250 8.60 -12.36 -7.92
C HIS A 250 9.36 -11.60 -6.83
N ARG A 251 8.64 -10.97 -5.90
CA ARG A 251 9.16 -10.30 -4.71
C ARG A 251 8.81 -11.11 -3.46
N ARG A 252 9.65 -12.11 -3.15
CA ARG A 252 9.47 -13.03 -2.01
C ARG A 252 9.95 -12.40 -0.70
N ILE A 253 9.21 -11.41 -0.21
CA ILE A 253 9.47 -10.79 1.09
C ILE A 253 8.35 -11.20 2.05
N ASP A 254 8.70 -11.87 3.14
CA ASP A 254 7.74 -12.18 4.21
C ASP A 254 7.46 -10.91 5.02
N PRO A 255 6.22 -10.41 5.14
CA PRO A 255 5.92 -9.24 5.94
C PRO A 255 6.00 -9.48 7.47
N ALA A 256 6.13 -10.73 7.92
CA ALA A 256 6.21 -11.09 9.34
C ALA A 256 7.16 -12.30 9.56
N PRO A 257 8.46 -12.15 9.26
CA PRO A 257 9.43 -13.22 9.37
C PRO A 257 9.62 -13.69 10.81
N ALA A 258 10.00 -14.96 10.98
CA ALA A 258 10.40 -15.49 12.29
C ALA A 258 11.73 -14.87 12.76
N ASP A 259 12.66 -14.61 11.83
CA ASP A 259 13.95 -13.99 12.07
C ASP A 259 14.06 -12.68 11.27
N TRP A 260 14.04 -11.55 11.97
CA TRP A 260 14.13 -10.23 11.36
C TRP A 260 15.54 -9.85 10.93
N ALA A 261 16.58 -10.44 11.53
CA ALA A 261 17.96 -10.15 11.16
C ALA A 261 18.26 -10.78 9.80
N LEU A 262 17.99 -12.08 9.67
CA LEU A 262 18.11 -12.80 8.40
C LEU A 262 17.22 -12.19 7.31
N TRP A 263 15.98 -11.81 7.67
CA TRP A 263 15.08 -11.13 6.74
C TRP A 263 15.67 -9.83 6.19
N LEU A 264 16.30 -9.01 7.05
CA LEU A 264 16.87 -7.73 6.63
C LEU A 264 18.05 -7.95 5.71
N GLU A 265 18.89 -8.95 6.00
CA GLU A 265 20.01 -9.35 5.14
C GLU A 265 19.53 -9.78 3.75
N ASP A 266 18.58 -10.73 3.69
CA ASP A 266 18.04 -11.25 2.43
C ASP A 266 17.27 -10.18 1.62
N SER A 267 16.62 -9.26 2.31
CA SER A 267 15.76 -8.23 1.70
C SER A 267 16.42 -6.86 1.56
N PHE A 268 17.71 -6.73 1.94
CA PHE A 268 18.34 -5.42 2.11
C PHE A 268 18.26 -4.55 0.85
N SER A 269 18.63 -5.11 -0.31
CA SER A 269 18.59 -4.39 -1.59
C SER A 269 17.19 -3.88 -1.93
N HIS A 270 16.16 -4.71 -1.73
CA HIS A 270 14.77 -4.36 -1.97
C HIS A 270 14.27 -3.25 -1.03
N VAL A 271 14.63 -3.33 0.26
CA VAL A 271 14.26 -2.34 1.28
C VAL A 271 14.99 -1.02 1.02
N TRP A 272 16.28 -1.09 0.70
CA TRP A 272 17.12 0.05 0.36
C TRP A 272 16.57 0.81 -0.85
N SER A 273 16.29 0.11 -1.96
CA SER A 273 15.72 0.73 -3.16
C SER A 273 14.32 1.29 -2.91
N ALA A 274 13.50 0.61 -2.10
CA ALA A 274 12.17 1.09 -1.75
C ALA A 274 12.18 2.37 -0.90
N ILE A 275 13.18 2.54 -0.02
CA ILE A 275 13.28 3.70 0.88
C ILE A 275 13.95 4.89 0.18
N TRP A 276 15.04 4.65 -0.55
CA TRP A 276 15.85 5.70 -1.14
C TRP A 276 15.54 5.99 -2.61
N PHE A 277 14.51 5.36 -3.17
CA PHE A 277 14.08 5.53 -4.56
C PHE A 277 15.21 5.36 -5.58
N ARG A 278 16.21 4.52 -5.28
CA ARG A 278 17.26 4.18 -6.24
C ARG A 278 16.66 3.18 -7.23
N GLY A 279 16.54 3.63 -8.49
CA GLY A 279 16.07 2.79 -9.58
C GLY A 279 16.90 1.49 -9.64
N SER A 280 16.20 0.37 -9.50
CA SER A 280 16.67 -0.95 -9.97
C SER A 280 16.50 -1.04 -11.48
#